data_AF-A0A9Q1JL71-F1
#
_entry.id   AF-A0A9Q1JL71-F1
#
_cell.length_a   1.000
_cell.length_b   1.000
_cell.length_c   1.000
_cell.angle_alpha   90.00
_cell.angle_beta   90.00
_cell.angle_gamma   90.00
#
_symmetry.space_group_name_H-M   'P 1'
#
loop_
_entity.id
_entity.type
_entity.pdbx_description
1 polymer ?
#
loop_
_entity_poly.entity_id
_entity_poly.type
_entity_poly.pdbx_seq_one_letter_code
_entity_poly.pdbx_strand_id
1 'polypeptide(L)'
;MNPLTPNGPARALCSKPPMVARAIGKKDSLVLGNSIPTLPLPLAALLSLTITYKIDKTSERYLNLVGKSVVVLAAGCPWPCMPIVSSLWAQKAKRWSDFLIFSASRTVFNLNNDAVIQLLRSCFSSVMGLNSAPRCKSGGVGALLGHGLGSHFSNGMSPVAPGIFYLRIYPFVRDITIVTEEILSLLMLSVKDIATGGVSNDALEKLKKSKFGMRYGQVSLTSAMTRVKVAASVGASFVWISGGINLVQNVIKETLPSWFISTQRSEHSRGSRESGGLVAKLSGYALAYFAVLCGSFAWGIDGGTASSKWRARVLKTHLEFMATAVEGKISLGCDWATWRTYVLGFLGLMVRCTPAWLLEVDVDVLKTLSKGLRQWGEEELAVALLTVSGFQAMGAAAELIIHGSR
;
A
#
# COMPACT_ATOMS: atom_id res chain seq x y z
N MET A 1 11.48 -59.77 -56.78
CA MET A 1 12.27 -58.58 -57.14
C MET A 1 12.49 -57.77 -55.86
N ASN A 2 13.65 -57.97 -55.21
CA ASN A 2 14.25 -56.99 -54.31
C ASN A 2 14.85 -55.85 -55.17
N PRO A 3 15.18 -54.67 -54.60
CA PRO A 3 16.48 -54.52 -53.95
C PRO A 3 16.36 -53.87 -52.54
N LEU A 4 17.00 -54.45 -51.52
CA LEU A 4 18.38 -54.20 -51.05
C LEU A 4 18.44 -53.13 -49.92
N THR A 5 18.91 -53.62 -48.76
CA THR A 5 19.65 -52.92 -47.69
C THR A 5 20.97 -52.29 -48.25
N PRO A 6 21.92 -51.62 -47.52
CA PRO A 6 22.17 -51.57 -46.07
C PRO A 6 22.88 -50.27 -45.51
N ASN A 7 23.27 -50.31 -44.21
CA ASN A 7 24.45 -49.67 -43.56
C ASN A 7 24.53 -48.14 -43.29
N GLY A 8 24.87 -47.77 -42.03
CA GLY A 8 25.13 -46.39 -41.52
C GLY A 8 26.49 -45.79 -41.94
N PRO A 9 27.17 -44.86 -41.19
CA PRO A 9 26.84 -44.12 -39.96
C PRO A 9 27.06 -42.57 -40.04
N ALA A 10 26.85 -41.86 -38.91
CA ALA A 10 27.50 -40.61 -38.47
C ALA A 10 26.88 -39.20 -38.74
N ARG A 11 27.02 -38.38 -37.68
CA ARG A 11 27.04 -36.90 -37.57
C ARG A 11 25.73 -36.10 -37.35
N ALA A 12 25.51 -35.81 -36.06
CA ALA A 12 25.32 -34.48 -35.44
C ALA A 12 24.59 -33.37 -36.21
N LEU A 13 23.54 -32.79 -35.61
CA LEU A 13 23.47 -31.34 -35.31
C LEU A 13 22.18 -30.99 -34.55
N CYS A 14 22.36 -30.29 -33.42
CA CYS A 14 21.32 -29.56 -32.70
C CYS A 14 20.62 -28.55 -33.62
N SER A 15 19.30 -28.40 -33.49
CA SER A 15 18.63 -27.13 -33.83
C SER A 15 17.43 -26.85 -32.91
N LYS A 16 17.43 -25.62 -32.38
CA LYS A 16 16.44 -25.01 -31.49
C LYS A 16 15.16 -24.63 -32.27
N PRO A 17 13.99 -24.51 -31.61
CA PRO A 17 12.82 -23.90 -32.21
C PRO A 17 12.87 -22.35 -32.22
N PRO A 18 12.11 -21.67 -33.12
CA PRO A 18 12.30 -20.27 -33.46
C PRO A 18 11.44 -19.28 -32.66
N MET A 19 11.97 -18.07 -32.49
CA MET A 19 11.28 -16.88 -31.95
C MET A 19 10.19 -16.39 -32.90
N VAL A 20 9.01 -16.11 -32.34
CA VAL A 20 7.94 -15.32 -32.97
C VAL A 20 8.01 -13.91 -32.41
N ALA A 21 8.50 -12.96 -33.21
CA ALA A 21 8.32 -11.53 -33.00
C ALA A 21 7.36 -11.03 -34.09
N ARG A 22 6.16 -10.60 -33.70
CA ARG A 22 5.24 -9.89 -34.60
C ARG A 22 4.88 -8.55 -34.00
N ALA A 23 5.26 -7.50 -34.72
CA ALA A 23 5.09 -6.10 -34.39
C ALA A 23 3.71 -5.57 -34.80
N ILE A 24 3.23 -4.57 -34.06
CA ILE A 24 2.23 -3.57 -34.45
C ILE A 24 2.73 -2.26 -33.78
N GLY A 25 2.96 -1.10 -34.41
CA GLY A 25 2.90 -0.63 -35.78
C GLY A 25 2.82 0.91 -35.76
N LYS A 26 3.74 1.60 -36.47
CA LYS A 26 3.69 2.97 -37.07
C LYS A 26 3.37 4.18 -36.16
N LYS A 27 4.00 5.36 -36.23
CA LYS A 27 4.88 6.08 -37.19
C LYS A 27 5.53 7.22 -36.35
N ASP A 28 6.84 7.47 -36.43
CA ASP A 28 7.34 8.59 -37.23
C ASP A 28 8.76 8.36 -37.77
N SER A 29 8.98 8.99 -38.92
CA SER A 29 10.00 8.77 -39.92
C SER A 29 11.41 9.17 -39.51
N LEU A 30 12.36 8.22 -39.55
CA LEU A 30 13.75 8.51 -39.90
C LEU A 30 14.21 7.53 -40.98
N VAL A 31 14.68 8.12 -42.07
CA VAL A 31 15.13 7.52 -43.31
C VAL A 31 16.17 6.42 -43.05
N LEU A 32 15.92 5.24 -43.60
CA LEU A 32 16.79 4.07 -43.57
C LEU A 32 17.95 4.29 -44.57
N GLY A 33 19.05 4.88 -44.10
CA GLY A 33 20.35 4.77 -44.76
C GLY A 33 21.05 3.51 -44.27
N ASN A 34 21.55 2.68 -45.20
CA ASN A 34 22.23 1.39 -45.00
C ASN A 34 23.52 1.47 -44.14
N SER A 35 23.40 1.89 -42.89
CA SER A 35 24.46 1.84 -41.90
C SER A 35 24.18 0.67 -40.97
N ILE A 36 25.14 -0.26 -40.88
CA ILE A 36 25.17 -1.26 -39.80
C ILE A 36 24.96 -0.47 -38.50
N PRO A 37 23.98 -0.82 -37.65
CA PRO A 37 23.71 -0.09 -36.41
C PRO A 37 24.95 -0.20 -35.52
N THR A 38 25.84 0.78 -35.65
CA THR A 38 27.06 0.87 -34.88
C THR A 38 26.69 1.54 -33.58
N LEU A 39 26.97 0.83 -32.50
CA LEU A 39 26.77 1.33 -31.16
C LEU A 39 27.58 2.63 -31.02
N PRO A 40 26.99 3.76 -30.61
CA PRO A 40 27.74 5.01 -30.49
C PRO A 40 28.97 4.78 -29.61
N LEU A 41 30.13 5.30 -30.02
CA LEU A 41 31.44 5.05 -29.43
C LEU A 41 31.48 5.11 -27.88
N PRO A 42 30.79 6.06 -27.20
CA PRO A 42 30.75 6.10 -25.75
C PRO A 42 30.08 4.86 -25.13
N LEU A 43 29.07 4.31 -25.82
CA LEU A 43 28.35 3.11 -25.40
C LEU A 43 29.21 1.87 -25.64
N ALA A 44 29.94 1.79 -26.76
CA ALA A 44 30.88 0.70 -27.02
C ALA A 44 32.03 0.69 -25.99
N ALA A 45 32.55 1.86 -25.63
CA ALA A 45 33.53 2.02 -24.57
C ALA A 45 32.96 1.61 -23.19
N LEU A 46 31.74 2.03 -22.87
CA LEU A 46 31.07 1.64 -21.63
C LEU A 46 30.77 0.14 -21.58
N LEU A 47 30.41 -0.50 -22.70
CA LEU A 47 30.27 -1.95 -22.80
C LEU A 47 31.59 -2.67 -22.59
N SER A 48 32.65 -2.23 -23.27
CA SER A 48 33.98 -2.79 -23.10
C SER A 48 34.41 -2.69 -21.63
N LEU A 49 34.21 -1.53 -21.01
CA LEU A 49 34.58 -1.27 -19.63
C LEU A 49 33.72 -2.05 -18.61
N THR A 50 32.40 -2.19 -18.84
CA THR A 50 31.53 -3.03 -17.98
C THR A 50 31.81 -4.52 -18.12
N ILE A 51 32.20 -4.99 -19.31
CA ILE A 51 32.60 -6.38 -19.56
C ILE A 51 33.97 -6.67 -18.94
N THR A 52 34.95 -5.78 -19.08
CA THR A 52 36.33 -6.00 -18.58
C THR A 52 36.50 -5.71 -17.10
N TYR A 53 35.64 -4.89 -16.48
CA TYR A 53 35.74 -4.59 -15.06
C TYR A 53 35.59 -5.86 -14.18
N LYS A 54 36.60 -6.11 -13.33
CA LYS A 54 36.63 -7.23 -12.39
C LYS A 54 35.86 -6.82 -11.13
N ILE A 55 34.74 -7.48 -10.88
CA ILE A 55 33.88 -7.21 -9.73
C ILE A 55 34.51 -7.86 -8.49
N ASP A 56 34.95 -7.03 -7.55
CA ASP A 56 35.36 -7.47 -6.21
C ASP A 56 34.14 -7.55 -5.27
N LYS A 57 34.22 -8.38 -4.22
CA LYS A 57 33.11 -8.62 -3.26
C LYS A 57 32.67 -7.34 -2.54
N THR A 58 33.57 -6.37 -2.38
CA THR A 58 33.28 -5.03 -1.83
C THR A 58 32.45 -4.17 -2.80
N SER A 59 32.73 -4.27 -4.10
CA SER A 59 32.05 -3.53 -5.17
C SER A 59 30.64 -4.04 -5.46
N GLU A 60 30.30 -5.26 -5.07
CA GLU A 60 28.98 -5.87 -5.28
C GLU A 60 27.83 -5.06 -4.65
N ARG A 61 28.07 -4.40 -3.50
CA ARG A 61 27.06 -3.53 -2.85
C ARG A 61 26.79 -2.26 -3.67
N TYR A 62 27.83 -1.63 -4.18
CA TYR A 62 27.72 -0.43 -5.03
C TYR A 62 27.08 -0.77 -6.37
N LEU A 63 27.44 -1.91 -6.96
CA LEU A 63 26.86 -2.38 -8.21
C LEU A 63 25.36 -2.70 -8.08
N ASN A 64 24.94 -3.22 -6.92
CA ASN A 64 23.53 -3.43 -6.61
C ASN A 64 22.75 -2.12 -6.51
N LEU A 65 23.36 -1.03 -6.02
CA LEU A 65 22.73 0.29 -5.97
C LEU A 65 22.62 0.91 -7.36
N VAL A 66 23.75 0.93 -8.10
CA VAL A 66 23.84 1.49 -9.45
C VAL A 66 22.89 0.76 -10.41
N GLY A 67 22.77 -0.57 -10.28
CA GLY A 67 21.84 -1.35 -11.11
C GLY A 67 20.39 -0.94 -10.95
N LYS A 68 19.93 -0.54 -9.76
CA LYS A 68 18.54 -0.05 -9.59
C LYS A 68 18.33 1.25 -10.33
N SER A 69 19.27 2.19 -10.21
CA SER A 69 19.20 3.50 -10.85
C SER A 69 19.24 3.39 -12.38
N VAL A 70 20.13 2.55 -12.93
CA VAL A 70 20.24 2.31 -14.37
C VAL A 70 18.95 1.72 -14.94
N VAL A 71 18.33 0.78 -14.24
CA VAL A 71 17.09 0.10 -14.65
C VAL A 71 15.85 1.01 -14.57
N VAL A 72 15.85 1.99 -13.68
CA VAL A 72 14.82 3.05 -13.59
C VAL A 72 15.03 4.09 -14.68
N LEU A 73 16.25 4.56 -14.88
CA LEU A 73 16.60 5.50 -15.96
C LEU A 73 16.28 4.90 -17.33
N ALA A 74 16.66 3.65 -17.56
CA ALA A 74 16.34 2.94 -18.80
C ALA A 74 14.84 2.83 -19.10
N ALA A 75 13.99 2.85 -18.06
CA ALA A 75 12.56 2.78 -18.25
C ALA A 75 11.91 4.15 -18.54
N GLY A 76 12.56 5.24 -18.11
CA GLY A 76 12.13 6.62 -18.39
C GLY A 76 12.81 7.26 -19.60
N CYS A 77 13.86 6.63 -20.15
CA CYS A 77 14.58 7.17 -21.30
C CYS A 77 13.90 6.76 -22.62
N PRO A 78 13.57 7.73 -23.50
CA PRO A 78 13.03 7.44 -24.84
C PRO A 78 14.10 6.86 -25.78
N TRP A 79 15.38 6.93 -25.38
CA TRP A 79 16.49 6.47 -26.19
C TRP A 79 16.74 4.96 -26.02
N PRO A 80 16.84 4.18 -27.11
CA PRO A 80 17.03 2.72 -27.06
C PRO A 80 18.36 2.29 -26.43
N CYS A 81 19.33 3.20 -26.31
CA CYS A 81 20.63 2.94 -25.70
C CYS A 81 20.56 2.57 -24.22
N MET A 82 19.63 3.16 -23.45
CA MET A 82 19.57 2.96 -22.00
C MET A 82 19.01 1.59 -21.60
N PRO A 83 17.95 1.06 -22.24
CA PRO A 83 17.56 -0.34 -22.10
C PRO A 83 18.68 -1.33 -22.43
N ILE A 84 19.49 -1.05 -23.46
CA ILE A 84 20.65 -1.88 -23.85
C ILE A 84 21.69 -1.88 -22.73
N VAL A 85 22.11 -0.70 -22.25
CA VAL A 85 23.04 -0.56 -21.11
C VAL A 85 22.52 -1.26 -19.85
N SER A 86 21.23 -1.10 -19.54
CA SER A 86 20.59 -1.75 -18.40
C SER A 86 20.60 -3.27 -18.52
N SER A 87 20.32 -3.81 -19.71
CA SER A 87 20.37 -5.25 -19.94
C SER A 87 21.78 -5.79 -19.72
N LEU A 88 22.79 -5.15 -20.30
CA LEU A 88 24.21 -5.54 -20.22
C LEU A 88 24.78 -5.38 -18.79
N TRP A 89 24.30 -4.39 -18.04
CA TRP A 89 24.60 -4.27 -16.62
C TRP A 89 24.05 -5.45 -15.82
N ALA A 90 22.78 -5.82 -16.04
CA ALA A 90 22.19 -7.00 -15.42
C ALA A 90 22.93 -8.27 -15.85
N GLN A 91 23.52 -8.26 -17.06
CA GLN A 91 24.29 -9.37 -17.56
C GLN A 91 25.54 -9.66 -16.71
N LYS A 92 26.23 -8.60 -16.36
CA LYS A 92 27.47 -8.67 -15.59
C LYS A 92 27.24 -8.97 -14.11
N ALA A 93 26.14 -8.46 -13.52
CA ALA A 93 25.87 -8.56 -12.08
C ALA A 93 25.43 -9.96 -11.58
N LYS A 94 25.54 -11.03 -12.40
CA LYS A 94 25.06 -12.40 -12.09
C LYS A 94 23.59 -12.47 -11.61
N ARG A 95 22.74 -11.52 -12.01
CA ARG A 95 21.33 -11.42 -11.59
C ARG A 95 20.35 -11.25 -12.76
N TRP A 96 20.62 -11.95 -13.86
CA TRP A 96 19.80 -11.87 -15.07
C TRP A 96 18.37 -12.34 -14.84
N SER A 97 18.17 -13.37 -14.01
CA SER A 97 16.83 -13.92 -13.71
C SER A 97 15.92 -12.86 -13.10
N ASP A 98 16.42 -12.15 -12.08
CA ASP A 98 15.69 -11.08 -11.41
C ASP A 98 15.40 -9.94 -12.40
N PHE A 99 16.42 -9.52 -13.15
CA PHE A 99 16.27 -8.47 -14.15
C PHE A 99 15.22 -8.82 -15.22
N LEU A 100 15.21 -10.06 -15.72
CA LEU A 100 14.22 -10.52 -16.69
C LEU A 100 12.82 -10.60 -16.08
N ILE A 101 12.69 -11.14 -14.86
CA ILE A 101 11.41 -11.21 -14.14
C ILE A 101 10.82 -9.80 -13.97
N PHE A 102 11.62 -8.84 -13.48
CA PHE A 102 11.15 -7.46 -13.29
C PHE A 102 10.93 -6.72 -14.61
N SER A 103 11.76 -6.96 -15.63
CA SER A 103 11.61 -6.28 -16.92
C SER A 103 10.41 -6.79 -17.70
N ALA A 104 10.16 -8.10 -17.69
CA ALA A 104 9.00 -8.72 -18.32
C ALA A 104 7.70 -8.41 -17.57
N SER A 105 7.74 -8.33 -16.23
CA SER A 105 6.53 -8.03 -15.47
C SER A 105 6.03 -6.60 -15.67
N ARG A 106 6.93 -5.63 -15.88
CA ARG A 106 6.56 -4.22 -16.11
C ARG A 106 5.46 -4.04 -17.15
N THR A 107 5.55 -4.72 -18.29
CA THR A 107 4.54 -4.58 -19.35
C THR A 107 3.19 -5.13 -18.91
N VAL A 108 3.18 -6.26 -18.20
CA VAL A 108 1.96 -6.89 -17.66
C VAL A 108 1.28 -5.97 -16.66
N PHE A 109 2.01 -5.42 -15.69
CA PHE A 109 1.43 -4.55 -14.65
C PHE A 109 1.08 -3.15 -15.15
N ASN A 110 1.74 -2.67 -16.19
CA ASN A 110 1.38 -1.40 -16.85
C ASN A 110 0.08 -1.53 -17.67
N LEU A 111 -0.27 -2.73 -18.14
CA LEU A 111 -1.45 -2.97 -18.98
C LEU A 111 -2.63 -3.62 -18.23
N ASN A 112 -2.37 -4.31 -17.11
CA ASN A 112 -3.37 -5.09 -16.40
C ASN A 112 -3.52 -4.66 -14.94
N ASN A 113 -4.63 -3.97 -14.64
CA ASN A 113 -4.98 -3.54 -13.29
C ASN A 113 -5.26 -4.71 -12.34
N ASP A 114 -5.83 -5.82 -12.82
CA ASP A 114 -6.10 -7.00 -12.00
C ASP A 114 -4.81 -7.63 -11.46
N ALA A 115 -3.73 -7.57 -12.24
CA ALA A 115 -2.42 -8.03 -11.78
C ALA A 115 -1.94 -7.17 -10.60
N VAL A 116 -2.07 -5.85 -10.69
CA VAL A 116 -1.73 -4.90 -9.60
C VAL A 116 -2.56 -5.21 -8.35
N ILE A 117 -3.86 -5.42 -8.51
CA ILE A 117 -4.79 -5.77 -7.43
C ILE A 117 -4.38 -7.09 -6.76
N GLN A 118 -4.07 -8.13 -7.55
CA GLN A 118 -3.60 -9.41 -7.02
C GLN A 118 -2.26 -9.30 -6.28
N LEU A 119 -1.37 -8.43 -6.75
CA LEU A 119 -0.11 -8.15 -6.08
C LEU A 119 -0.33 -7.45 -4.73
N LEU A 120 -1.22 -6.46 -4.68
CA LEU A 120 -1.61 -5.80 -3.42
C LEU A 120 -2.24 -6.80 -2.45
N ARG A 121 -3.14 -7.67 -2.92
CA ARG A 121 -3.71 -8.77 -2.13
C ARG A 121 -2.64 -9.69 -1.56
N SER A 122 -1.65 -10.04 -2.37
CA SER A 122 -0.52 -10.87 -1.95
C SER A 122 0.34 -10.17 -0.89
N CYS A 123 0.55 -8.85 -1.02
CA CYS A 123 1.25 -8.05 -0.03
C CYS A 123 0.50 -8.02 1.32
N PHE A 124 -0.79 -7.71 1.32
CA PHE A 124 -1.62 -7.70 2.52
C PHE A 124 -1.68 -9.10 3.17
N SER A 125 -1.90 -10.14 2.38
CA SER A 125 -1.95 -11.53 2.87
C SER A 125 -0.63 -11.96 3.51
N SER A 126 0.50 -11.55 2.93
CA SER A 126 1.84 -11.85 3.43
C SER A 126 2.11 -11.20 4.79
N VAL A 127 1.77 -9.91 4.95
CA VAL A 127 1.92 -9.23 6.25
C VAL A 127 0.97 -9.81 7.29
N MET A 128 -0.28 -10.07 6.90
CA MET A 128 -1.31 -10.50 7.84
C MET A 128 -1.22 -11.99 8.21
N GLY A 129 -0.42 -12.77 7.48
CA GLY A 129 -0.22 -14.20 7.72
C GLY A 129 -1.42 -15.09 7.36
N LEU A 130 -2.34 -14.58 6.51
CA LEU A 130 -3.68 -15.15 6.28
C LEU A 130 -3.67 -16.46 5.46
N ASN A 131 -2.58 -16.74 4.73
CA ASN A 131 -2.45 -17.91 3.85
C ASN A 131 -1.41 -18.94 4.33
N SER A 132 -1.05 -18.93 5.61
CA SER A 132 -0.04 -19.85 6.15
C SER A 132 -0.63 -21.21 6.50
N ALA A 133 -0.02 -22.29 5.99
CA ALA A 133 -0.29 -23.65 6.48
C ALA A 133 -0.10 -23.69 8.02
N PRO A 134 -0.85 -24.54 8.76
CA PRO A 134 -1.03 -24.45 10.21
C PRO A 134 0.26 -24.57 11.07
N ARG A 135 1.41 -24.82 10.45
CA ARG A 135 2.71 -25.01 11.12
C ARG A 135 3.69 -23.81 11.03
N CYS A 136 3.38 -22.74 10.27
CA CYS A 136 4.23 -21.54 10.21
C CYS A 136 3.43 -20.24 10.12
N LYS A 137 2.90 -19.75 11.24
CA LYS A 137 2.24 -18.43 11.36
C LYS A 137 3.25 -17.27 11.44
N SER A 138 4.21 -17.19 10.51
CA SER A 138 5.19 -16.10 10.48
C SER A 138 4.71 -14.99 9.53
N GLY A 139 3.68 -14.25 9.94
CA GLY A 139 3.28 -13.00 9.29
C GLY A 139 4.24 -11.85 9.64
N GLY A 140 4.14 -10.74 8.93
CA GLY A 140 4.86 -9.50 9.23
C GLY A 140 5.71 -8.96 8.07
N VAL A 141 6.50 -7.93 8.37
CA VAL A 141 7.32 -7.21 7.37
C VAL A 141 8.36 -8.14 6.71
N GLY A 142 8.88 -9.12 7.46
CA GLY A 142 9.80 -10.13 6.92
C GLY A 142 9.16 -11.02 5.85
N ALA A 143 7.87 -11.33 5.96
CA ALA A 143 7.16 -12.06 4.91
C ALA A 143 6.89 -11.17 3.69
N LEU A 144 6.62 -9.87 3.90
CA LEU A 144 6.37 -8.91 2.83
C LEU A 144 7.62 -8.60 2.00
N LEU A 145 8.75 -8.38 2.68
CA LEU A 145 10.00 -7.95 2.05
C LEU A 145 10.99 -9.11 1.83
N GLY A 146 10.67 -10.30 2.31
CA GLY A 146 11.58 -11.45 2.40
C GLY A 146 12.46 -11.35 3.65
N HIS A 147 12.82 -12.50 4.23
CA HIS A 147 13.80 -12.57 5.31
C HIS A 147 15.19 -12.25 4.76
N GLY A 148 15.48 -10.95 4.63
CA GLY A 148 16.74 -10.42 4.13
C GLY A 148 16.87 -10.55 2.60
N LEU A 149 17.37 -9.49 1.95
CA LEU A 149 17.99 -9.62 0.64
C LEU A 149 19.20 -10.57 0.77
N GLY A 150 19.00 -11.87 0.63
CA GLY A 150 20.10 -12.84 0.58
C GLY A 150 19.95 -14.08 1.47
N SER A 151 18.81 -14.77 1.47
CA SER A 151 18.90 -16.23 1.64
C SER A 151 19.46 -16.79 0.34
N HIS A 152 20.80 -16.84 0.26
CA HIS A 152 21.51 -17.58 -0.78
C HIS A 152 21.17 -19.07 -0.62
N PHE A 153 20.01 -19.49 -1.13
CA PHE A 153 19.90 -20.86 -1.61
C PHE A 153 20.76 -20.91 -2.87
N SER A 154 21.93 -21.51 -2.69
CA SER A 154 22.79 -22.02 -3.75
C SER A 154 21.96 -22.49 -4.94
N ASN A 155 22.12 -21.84 -6.09
CA ASN A 155 21.66 -22.28 -7.41
C ASN A 155 20.15 -22.45 -7.66
N GLY A 156 19.25 -21.83 -6.87
CA GLY A 156 17.79 -21.91 -7.09
C GLY A 156 17.12 -20.55 -7.28
N MET A 157 16.08 -20.50 -8.14
CA MET A 157 15.19 -19.34 -8.28
C MET A 157 14.36 -19.20 -6.99
N SER A 158 14.76 -18.33 -6.06
CA SER A 158 13.94 -18.07 -4.85
C SER A 158 12.74 -17.19 -5.21
N PRO A 159 11.51 -17.49 -4.74
CA PRO A 159 10.35 -16.65 -5.03
C PRO A 159 10.58 -15.23 -4.50
N VAL A 160 10.43 -14.24 -5.38
CA VAL A 160 10.57 -12.82 -5.02
C VAL A 160 9.44 -12.44 -4.06
N ALA A 161 9.79 -11.84 -2.92
CA ALA A 161 8.80 -11.40 -1.95
C ALA A 161 7.84 -10.34 -2.55
N PRO A 162 6.53 -10.41 -2.26
CA PRO A 162 5.53 -9.60 -2.95
C PRO A 162 5.73 -8.09 -2.74
N GLY A 163 6.20 -7.66 -1.56
CA GLY A 163 6.48 -6.26 -1.28
C GLY A 163 7.69 -5.73 -2.06
N ILE A 164 8.76 -6.53 -2.17
CA ILE A 164 9.90 -6.17 -3.04
C ILE A 164 9.46 -6.06 -4.49
N PHE A 165 8.58 -6.96 -4.93
CA PHE A 165 8.04 -6.93 -6.28
C PHE A 165 7.20 -5.68 -6.52
N TYR A 166 6.33 -5.31 -5.58
CA TYR A 166 5.56 -4.07 -5.65
C TYR A 166 6.45 -2.82 -5.71
N LEU A 167 7.47 -2.73 -4.85
CA LEU A 167 8.44 -1.61 -4.84
C LEU A 167 9.19 -1.43 -6.16
N ARG A 168 9.27 -2.46 -7.00
CA ARG A 168 9.91 -2.39 -8.32
C ARG A 168 8.97 -1.98 -9.44
N ILE A 169 7.67 -2.18 -9.24
CA ILE A 169 6.65 -2.09 -10.29
C ILE A 169 5.76 -0.87 -10.11
N TYR A 170 5.57 -0.38 -8.88
CA TYR A 170 4.70 0.77 -8.60
C TYR A 170 4.95 2.01 -9.49
N PRO A 171 6.19 2.37 -9.92
CA PRO A 171 6.40 3.54 -10.79
C PRO A 171 5.79 3.38 -12.19
N PHE A 172 5.42 2.15 -12.57
CA PHE A 172 4.87 1.80 -13.87
C PHE A 172 3.35 1.57 -13.82
N VAL A 173 2.73 1.70 -12.65
CA VAL A 173 1.28 1.60 -12.51
C VAL A 173 0.65 2.92 -12.96
N ARG A 174 -0.18 2.89 -14.00
CA ARG A 174 -0.83 4.08 -14.56
C ARG A 174 -2.00 4.57 -13.72
N ASP A 175 -2.84 3.64 -13.25
CA ASP A 175 -4.06 3.96 -12.52
C ASP A 175 -3.83 3.90 -11.01
N ILE A 176 -3.39 5.03 -10.47
CA ILE A 176 -3.10 5.18 -9.04
C ILE A 176 -4.39 5.32 -8.21
N THR A 177 -5.49 5.75 -8.83
CA THR A 177 -6.81 5.85 -8.20
C THR A 177 -7.40 4.49 -7.86
N ILE A 178 -7.32 3.52 -8.78
CA ILE A 178 -7.73 2.12 -8.52
C ILE A 178 -6.90 1.54 -7.36
N VAL A 179 -5.62 1.86 -7.28
CA VAL A 179 -4.75 1.40 -6.20
C VAL A 179 -5.26 1.86 -4.83
N THR A 180 -5.73 3.11 -4.71
CA THR A 180 -6.27 3.60 -3.43
C THR A 180 -7.56 2.93 -3.00
N GLU A 181 -8.49 2.70 -3.92
CA GLU A 181 -9.75 2.02 -3.63
C GLU A 181 -9.53 0.56 -3.25
N GLU A 182 -8.62 -0.14 -3.94
CA GLU A 182 -8.27 -1.51 -3.58
C GLU A 182 -7.55 -1.57 -2.23
N ILE A 183 -6.64 -0.64 -1.92
CA ILE A 183 -5.99 -0.59 -0.59
C ILE A 183 -7.03 -0.42 0.51
N LEU A 184 -8.02 0.45 0.33
CA LEU A 184 -9.09 0.67 1.31
C LEU A 184 -9.97 -0.59 1.46
N SER A 185 -10.28 -1.25 0.35
CA SER A 185 -11.03 -2.50 0.33
C SER A 185 -10.27 -3.63 1.04
N LEU A 186 -8.97 -3.76 0.79
CA LEU A 186 -8.10 -4.74 1.46
C LEU A 186 -7.92 -4.45 2.95
N LEU A 187 -7.89 -3.17 3.35
CA LEU A 187 -7.89 -2.79 4.75
C LEU A 187 -9.17 -3.26 5.45
N MET A 188 -10.34 -3.02 4.85
CA MET A 188 -11.63 -3.46 5.41
C MET A 188 -11.78 -4.98 5.43
N LEU A 189 -11.31 -5.67 4.40
CA LEU A 189 -11.24 -7.15 4.39
C LEU A 189 -10.33 -7.66 5.50
N SER A 190 -9.15 -7.07 5.67
CA SER A 190 -8.22 -7.43 6.75
C SER A 190 -8.86 -7.22 8.13
N VAL A 191 -9.59 -6.13 8.33
CA VAL A 191 -10.34 -5.87 9.58
C VAL A 191 -11.38 -6.95 9.83
N LYS A 192 -12.16 -7.32 8.80
CA LYS A 192 -13.17 -8.38 8.90
C LYS A 192 -12.53 -9.71 9.30
N ASP A 193 -11.42 -10.08 8.67
CA ASP A 193 -10.70 -11.33 8.97
C ASP A 193 -10.09 -11.33 10.38
N ILE A 194 -9.56 -10.19 10.84
CA ILE A 194 -9.06 -10.04 12.22
C ILE A 194 -10.21 -10.20 13.23
N ALA A 195 -11.36 -9.58 12.96
CA ALA A 195 -12.53 -9.62 13.84
C ALA A 195 -13.16 -11.02 13.93
N THR A 196 -13.14 -11.79 12.85
CA THR A 196 -13.63 -13.19 12.82
C THR A 196 -12.59 -14.21 13.30
N GLY A 197 -11.35 -13.78 13.58
CA GLY A 197 -10.26 -14.65 14.01
C GLY A 197 -9.69 -15.55 12.90
N GLY A 198 -9.92 -15.20 11.63
CA GLY A 198 -9.44 -15.97 10.47
C GLY A 198 -10.18 -17.29 10.23
N VAL A 199 -11.36 -17.48 10.84
CA VAL A 199 -12.22 -18.65 10.61
C VAL A 199 -13.03 -18.43 9.34
N SER A 200 -12.92 -19.33 8.36
CA SER A 200 -13.72 -19.27 7.13
C SER A 200 -15.21 -19.46 7.47
N ASN A 201 -16.09 -18.78 6.72
CA ASN A 201 -17.55 -18.88 6.92
C ASN A 201 -18.06 -20.33 6.89
N ASP A 202 -17.39 -21.21 6.13
CA ASP A 202 -17.69 -22.63 5.99
C ASP A 202 -17.39 -23.46 7.26
N ALA A 203 -16.37 -23.06 8.03
CA ALA A 203 -16.04 -23.67 9.31
C ALA A 203 -16.95 -23.15 10.44
N LEU A 204 -17.41 -21.89 10.34
CA LEU A 204 -18.32 -21.27 11.31
C LEU A 204 -19.71 -21.94 11.31
N GLU A 205 -20.24 -22.29 10.13
CA GLU A 205 -21.51 -23.01 10.00
C GLU A 205 -21.43 -24.47 10.49
N LYS A 206 -20.26 -25.12 10.37
CA LYS A 206 -20.00 -26.44 10.97
C LYS A 206 -19.84 -26.38 12.49
N LEU A 207 -19.25 -25.31 13.02
CA LEU A 207 -19.05 -25.11 14.47
C LEU A 207 -20.36 -24.77 15.19
N LYS A 208 -21.28 -24.02 14.55
CA LYS A 208 -22.63 -23.76 15.11
C LYS A 208 -23.45 -25.03 15.34
N LYS A 209 -23.15 -26.13 14.63
CA LYS A 209 -23.85 -27.41 14.77
C LYS A 209 -23.31 -28.29 15.90
N SER A 210 -22.12 -28.04 16.44
CA SER A 210 -21.65 -28.76 17.64
C SER A 210 -21.88 -27.90 18.89
N LYS A 211 -22.85 -28.32 19.71
CA LYS A 211 -23.04 -27.83 21.07
C LYS A 211 -21.81 -28.17 21.91
N PHE A 212 -20.81 -27.30 21.95
CA PHE A 212 -19.87 -27.25 23.06
C PHE A 212 -19.51 -25.79 23.35
N GLY A 213 -19.99 -25.32 24.50
CA GLY A 213 -19.63 -24.04 25.06
C GLY A 213 -18.15 -24.03 25.44
N MET A 214 -17.32 -23.53 24.54
CA MET A 214 -15.96 -23.11 24.84
C MET A 214 -15.91 -21.61 24.64
N ARG A 215 -15.64 -20.87 25.71
CA ARG A 215 -15.49 -19.41 25.74
C ARG A 215 -14.58 -18.92 24.59
N TYR A 216 -15.17 -18.42 23.50
CA TYR A 216 -14.49 -17.58 22.49
C TYR A 216 -14.36 -16.13 23.00
N GLY A 217 -14.07 -15.97 24.28
CA GLY A 217 -13.86 -14.67 24.93
C GLY A 217 -12.37 -14.40 25.00
N GLN A 218 -11.92 -13.28 24.41
CA GLN A 218 -10.52 -12.82 24.39
C GLN A 218 -9.53 -13.62 23.52
N VAL A 219 -9.76 -13.73 22.21
CA VAL A 219 -8.64 -13.28 21.34
C VAL A 219 -8.54 -11.79 21.64
N SER A 220 -7.54 -11.38 22.44
CA SER A 220 -7.60 -10.09 23.16
C SER A 220 -7.87 -8.93 22.19
N LEU A 221 -8.83 -8.07 22.55
CA LEU A 221 -9.14 -6.85 21.78
C LEU A 221 -7.86 -6.06 21.45
N THR A 222 -6.89 -6.09 22.38
CA THR A 222 -5.55 -5.51 22.19
C THR A 222 -4.77 -6.17 21.06
N SER A 223 -4.77 -7.50 20.94
CA SER A 223 -4.16 -8.24 19.83
C SER A 223 -4.83 -7.88 18.49
N ALA A 224 -6.16 -7.86 18.45
CA ALA A 224 -6.90 -7.43 17.27
C ALA A 224 -6.55 -6.00 16.86
N MET A 225 -6.51 -5.06 17.80
CA MET A 225 -6.10 -3.68 17.56
C MET A 225 -4.66 -3.57 17.03
N THR A 226 -3.71 -4.33 17.57
CA THR A 226 -2.33 -4.31 17.06
C THR A 226 -2.25 -4.79 15.61
N ARG A 227 -2.98 -5.85 15.26
CA ARG A 227 -3.05 -6.35 13.87
C ARG A 227 -3.73 -5.36 12.93
N VAL A 228 -4.76 -4.66 13.40
CA VAL A 228 -5.42 -3.59 12.63
C VAL A 228 -4.47 -2.43 12.37
N LYS A 229 -3.67 -2.01 13.36
CA LYS A 229 -2.63 -0.99 13.15
C LYS A 229 -1.62 -1.43 12.09
N VAL A 230 -1.21 -2.69 12.10
CA VAL A 230 -0.29 -3.24 11.08
C VAL A 230 -0.93 -3.15 9.69
N ALA A 231 -2.19 -3.59 9.53
CA ALA A 231 -2.90 -3.48 8.25
C ALA A 231 -3.03 -2.02 7.78
N ALA A 232 -3.39 -1.10 8.68
CA ALA A 232 -3.49 0.33 8.39
C ALA A 232 -2.13 0.93 7.99
N SER A 233 -1.04 0.55 8.67
CA SER A 233 0.31 1.03 8.36
C SER A 233 0.82 0.57 7.00
N VAL A 234 0.47 -0.66 6.60
CA VAL A 234 0.82 -1.20 5.27
C VAL A 234 0.03 -0.48 4.19
N GLY A 235 -1.28 -0.29 4.40
CA GLY A 235 -2.11 0.49 3.50
C GLY A 235 -1.57 1.91 3.31
N ALA A 236 -1.26 2.61 4.41
CA ALA A 236 -0.71 3.95 4.37
C ALA A 236 0.64 4.02 3.63
N SER A 237 1.50 3.01 3.84
CA SER A 237 2.79 2.90 3.16
C SER A 237 2.63 2.73 1.65
N PHE A 238 1.68 1.90 1.20
CA PHE A 238 1.41 1.70 -0.22
C PHE A 238 0.81 2.94 -0.88
N VAL A 239 -0.12 3.63 -0.22
CA VAL A 239 -0.64 4.93 -0.71
C VAL A 239 0.50 5.91 -0.89
N TRP A 240 1.34 6.07 0.13
CA TRP A 240 2.47 7.00 0.08
C TRP A 240 3.45 6.67 -1.04
N ILE A 241 3.85 5.40 -1.18
CA ILE A 241 4.83 5.00 -2.20
C ILE A 241 4.25 5.14 -3.62
N SER A 242 2.95 4.86 -3.81
CA SER A 242 2.33 4.85 -5.15
C SER A 242 2.19 6.24 -5.77
N GLY A 243 1.75 7.23 -4.99
CA GLY A 243 1.40 8.54 -5.53
C GLY A 243 1.78 9.72 -4.64
N GLY A 244 2.56 9.48 -3.59
CA GLY A 244 3.14 10.52 -2.74
C GLY A 244 2.08 11.44 -2.13
N ILE A 245 2.41 12.73 -2.07
CA ILE A 245 1.58 13.76 -1.42
C ILE A 245 0.23 13.88 -2.12
N ASN A 246 0.18 13.89 -3.45
CA ASN A 246 -1.06 14.10 -4.20
C ASN A 246 -2.09 13.01 -3.90
N LEU A 247 -1.65 11.75 -3.86
CA LEU A 247 -2.54 10.64 -3.57
C LEU A 247 -3.03 10.66 -2.13
N VAL A 248 -2.16 11.00 -1.18
CA VAL A 248 -2.56 11.18 0.23
C VAL A 248 -3.60 12.29 0.38
N GLN A 249 -3.45 13.41 -0.35
CA GLN A 249 -4.43 14.49 -0.34
C GLN A 249 -5.78 14.02 -0.87
N ASN A 250 -5.81 13.30 -1.99
CA ASN A 250 -7.04 12.76 -2.57
C ASN A 250 -7.70 11.75 -1.63
N VAL A 251 -6.92 10.88 -0.99
CA VAL A 251 -7.43 9.90 -0.03
C VAL A 251 -8.14 10.58 1.14
N ILE A 252 -7.54 11.63 1.71
CA ILE A 252 -8.10 12.32 2.87
C ILE A 252 -9.27 13.23 2.48
N LYS A 253 -9.18 13.96 1.36
CA LYS A 253 -10.23 14.91 0.95
C LYS A 253 -11.44 14.28 0.28
N GLU A 254 -11.22 13.22 -0.50
CA GLU A 254 -12.23 12.70 -1.41
C GLU A 254 -12.52 11.23 -1.09
N THR A 255 -11.52 10.34 -1.18
CA THR A 255 -11.77 8.89 -1.08
C THR A 255 -12.38 8.50 0.27
N LEU A 256 -11.88 9.02 1.40
CA LEU A 256 -12.41 8.70 2.72
C LEU A 256 -13.81 9.28 2.96
N PRO A 257 -14.06 10.59 2.76
CA PRO A 257 -15.42 11.13 2.84
C PRO A 257 -16.41 10.41 1.92
N SER A 258 -16.03 10.15 0.66
CA SER A 258 -16.86 9.38 -0.27
C SER A 258 -17.12 7.96 0.22
N TRP A 259 -16.14 7.30 0.84
CA TRP A 259 -16.34 5.97 1.43
C TRP A 259 -17.35 5.99 2.57
N PHE A 260 -17.29 6.99 3.47
CA PHE A 260 -18.23 7.14 4.58
C PHE A 260 -19.67 7.45 4.12
N ILE A 261 -19.82 8.21 3.03
CA ILE A 261 -21.13 8.54 2.45
C ILE A 261 -21.69 7.37 1.63
N SER A 262 -20.85 6.71 0.82
CA SER A 262 -21.29 5.73 -0.18
C SER A 262 -21.49 4.31 0.34
N THR A 263 -20.91 3.95 1.49
CA THR A 263 -20.92 2.55 1.95
C THR A 263 -22.36 2.06 2.02
N GLN A 264 -22.68 1.11 1.12
CA GLN A 264 -24.02 0.57 0.95
C GLN A 264 -24.55 0.09 2.29
N ARG A 265 -25.74 0.59 2.62
CA ARG A 265 -26.66 0.06 3.62
C ARG A 265 -26.78 -1.44 3.41
N SER A 266 -25.98 -2.24 4.10
CA SER A 266 -26.23 -3.68 4.21
C SER A 266 -27.57 -3.81 4.93
N GLU A 267 -28.62 -4.05 4.16
CA GLU A 267 -29.92 -4.47 4.66
C GLU A 267 -29.77 -5.84 5.32
N HIS A 268 -29.28 -5.88 6.56
CA HIS A 268 -29.43 -7.04 7.46
C HIS A 268 -29.29 -6.74 8.96
N SER A 269 -29.39 -5.48 9.40
CA SER A 269 -29.32 -5.16 10.83
C SER A 269 -30.21 -4.00 11.28
N ARG A 270 -31.48 -3.95 10.84
CA ARG A 270 -32.52 -3.15 11.52
C ARG A 270 -33.02 -3.78 12.83
N GLY A 271 -32.13 -4.45 13.56
CA GLY A 271 -32.52 -5.29 14.69
C GLY A 271 -31.43 -5.47 15.76
N SER A 272 -30.58 -4.49 16.02
CA SER A 272 -29.89 -4.34 17.31
C SER A 272 -29.19 -2.99 17.35
N ARG A 273 -29.86 -1.98 17.92
CA ARG A 273 -29.41 -0.58 17.97
C ARG A 273 -28.28 -0.34 18.99
N GLU A 274 -27.76 -1.38 19.66
CA GLU A 274 -26.89 -1.20 20.84
C GLU A 274 -25.59 -2.01 20.83
N SER A 275 -25.31 -2.81 19.79
CA SER A 275 -23.99 -3.45 19.67
C SER A 275 -23.48 -3.35 18.24
N GLY A 276 -22.92 -2.18 17.90
CA GLY A 276 -22.09 -2.04 16.72
C GLY A 276 -20.99 -3.08 16.80
N GLY A 277 -21.07 -4.09 15.93
CA GLY A 277 -20.27 -5.30 16.01
C GLY A 277 -18.77 -4.97 16.05
N LEU A 278 -17.97 -5.90 16.58
CA LEU A 278 -16.51 -5.75 16.69
C LEU A 278 -15.86 -5.29 15.37
N VAL A 279 -16.37 -5.77 14.22
CA VAL A 279 -15.96 -5.35 12.87
C VAL A 279 -16.12 -3.84 12.68
N ALA A 280 -17.27 -3.26 13.01
CA ALA A 280 -17.52 -1.82 12.83
C ALA A 280 -16.58 -0.95 13.67
N LYS A 281 -16.38 -1.30 14.95
CA LYS A 281 -15.43 -0.60 15.82
C LYS A 281 -14.00 -0.70 15.30
N LEU A 282 -13.56 -1.90 14.91
CA LEU A 282 -12.22 -2.09 14.35
C LEU A 282 -12.06 -1.40 12.98
N SER A 283 -13.11 -1.30 12.17
CA SER A 283 -13.08 -0.58 10.88
C SER A 283 -12.87 0.91 11.09
N GLY A 284 -13.63 1.54 12.00
CA GLY A 284 -13.45 2.96 12.32
C GLY A 284 -12.05 3.24 12.84
N TYR A 285 -11.55 2.37 13.72
CA TYR A 285 -10.18 2.45 14.23
C TYR A 285 -9.11 2.29 13.14
N ALA A 286 -9.30 1.33 12.22
CA ALA A 286 -8.40 1.09 11.09
C ALA A 286 -8.30 2.32 10.19
N LEU A 287 -9.44 2.91 9.84
CA LEU A 287 -9.53 4.10 8.99
C LEU A 287 -8.87 5.30 9.65
N ALA A 288 -9.06 5.48 10.96
CA ALA A 288 -8.43 6.57 11.71
C ALA A 288 -6.89 6.46 11.69
N TYR A 289 -6.36 5.27 11.99
CA TYR A 289 -4.91 5.01 11.92
C TYR A 289 -4.38 5.18 10.51
N PHE A 290 -5.09 4.66 9.51
CA PHE A 290 -4.72 4.78 8.11
C PHE A 290 -4.63 6.25 7.68
N ALA A 291 -5.66 7.06 7.97
CA ALA A 291 -5.71 8.47 7.59
C ALA A 291 -4.58 9.29 8.24
N VAL A 292 -4.36 9.12 9.54
CA VAL A 292 -3.30 9.85 10.27
C VAL A 292 -1.90 9.42 9.80
N LEU A 293 -1.68 8.12 9.55
CA LEU A 293 -0.40 7.64 9.02
C LEU A 293 -0.14 8.15 7.60
N CYS A 294 -1.15 8.14 6.73
CA CYS A 294 -1.06 8.74 5.39
C CYS A 294 -0.63 10.22 5.49
N GLY A 295 -1.31 11.02 6.30
CA GLY A 295 -0.95 12.43 6.52
C GLY A 295 0.45 12.60 7.11
N SER A 296 0.84 11.72 8.05
CA SER A 296 2.15 11.75 8.70
C SER A 296 3.28 11.47 7.70
N PHE A 297 3.09 10.53 6.78
CA PHE A 297 4.07 10.28 5.70
C PHE A 297 4.17 11.45 4.73
N ALA A 298 3.06 12.13 4.44
CA ALA A 298 3.05 13.23 3.47
C ALA A 298 3.58 14.56 4.00
N TRP A 299 3.27 14.91 5.24
CA TRP A 299 3.55 16.25 5.78
C TRP A 299 4.49 16.24 6.97
N GLY A 300 4.78 15.07 7.54
CA GLY A 300 5.47 14.96 8.80
C GLY A 300 4.57 15.31 9.98
N ILE A 301 5.12 15.09 11.18
CA ILE A 301 4.41 15.33 12.45
C ILE A 301 4.58 16.79 12.91
N ASP A 302 5.70 17.42 12.53
CA ASP A 302 6.10 18.74 13.04
C ASP A 302 5.59 19.91 12.18
N GLY A 303 5.55 21.11 12.79
CA GLY A 303 5.10 22.35 12.18
C GLY A 303 6.01 22.94 11.09
N GLY A 304 7.28 22.52 11.03
CA GLY A 304 8.34 23.22 10.28
C GLY A 304 8.52 22.85 8.81
N THR A 305 7.66 22.00 8.23
CA THR A 305 7.85 21.50 6.86
C THR A 305 7.23 22.44 5.81
N ALA A 306 7.89 22.56 4.64
CA ALA A 306 7.41 23.37 3.51
C ALA A 306 6.03 22.91 2.95
N SER A 307 5.51 21.78 3.41
CA SER A 307 4.20 21.23 3.09
C SER A 307 3.04 21.76 3.95
N SER A 308 3.30 22.66 4.91
CA SER A 308 2.30 23.21 5.84
C SER A 308 1.07 23.82 5.16
N LYS A 309 1.24 24.56 4.05
CA LYS A 309 0.11 25.14 3.30
C LYS A 309 -0.87 24.10 2.76
N TRP A 310 -0.36 22.96 2.30
CA TRP A 310 -1.19 21.88 1.78
C TRP A 310 -1.82 21.07 2.90
N ARG A 311 -1.06 20.81 3.97
CA ARG A 311 -1.55 20.18 5.20
C ARG A 311 -2.77 20.92 5.76
N ALA A 312 -2.63 22.22 6.01
CA ALA A 312 -3.71 23.05 6.56
C ALA A 312 -4.99 22.98 5.70
N ARG A 313 -4.85 23.08 4.37
CA ARG A 313 -5.99 22.99 3.45
C ARG A 313 -6.67 21.63 3.49
N VAL A 314 -5.90 20.54 3.52
CA VAL A 314 -6.45 19.17 3.54
C VAL A 314 -7.13 18.87 4.86
N LEU A 315 -6.49 19.21 5.98
CA LEU A 315 -7.04 19.02 7.31
C LEU A 315 -8.31 19.85 7.51
N LYS A 316 -8.33 21.10 7.03
CA LYS A 316 -9.51 21.95 7.07
C LYS A 316 -10.71 21.26 6.41
N THR A 317 -10.58 20.85 5.15
CA THR A 317 -11.68 20.19 4.41
C THR A 317 -12.15 18.91 5.11
N HIS A 318 -11.21 18.09 5.59
CA HIS A 318 -11.55 16.82 6.23
C HIS A 318 -12.23 17.00 7.60
N LEU A 319 -11.76 17.96 8.40
CA LEU A 319 -12.37 18.27 9.71
C LEU A 319 -13.70 19.01 9.57
N GLU A 320 -13.88 19.84 8.55
CA GLU A 320 -15.19 20.42 8.21
C GLU A 320 -16.21 19.34 7.82
N PHE A 321 -15.79 18.34 7.01
CA PHE A 321 -16.60 17.17 6.74
C PHE A 321 -16.97 16.42 8.03
N MET A 322 -16.01 16.21 8.94
CA MET A 322 -16.29 15.57 10.23
C MET A 322 -17.26 16.39 11.09
N ALA A 323 -17.07 17.71 11.18
CA ALA A 323 -17.92 18.60 11.95
C ALA A 323 -19.37 18.59 11.44
N THR A 324 -19.56 18.73 10.13
CA THR A 324 -20.88 18.71 9.50
C THR A 324 -21.60 17.36 9.65
N ALA A 325 -20.87 16.24 9.58
CA ALA A 325 -21.41 14.91 9.83
C ALA A 325 -21.75 14.68 11.31
N VAL A 326 -20.93 15.18 12.24
CA VAL A 326 -21.20 15.13 13.69
C VAL A 326 -22.45 15.94 14.06
N GLU A 327 -22.66 17.09 13.43
CA GLU A 327 -23.89 17.90 13.57
C GLU A 327 -25.13 17.25 12.93
N GLY A 328 -24.97 16.14 12.19
CA GLY A 328 -26.06 15.47 11.49
C GLY A 328 -26.54 16.20 10.23
N LYS A 329 -25.76 17.16 9.71
CA LYS A 329 -26.08 17.88 8.46
C LYS A 329 -25.86 17.01 7.22
N ILE A 330 -25.01 16.00 7.33
CA ILE A 330 -24.72 15.04 6.27
C ILE A 330 -25.11 13.64 6.75
N SER A 331 -25.85 12.91 5.92
CA SER A 331 -26.17 11.51 6.15
C SER A 331 -25.00 10.63 5.74
N LEU A 332 -24.58 9.73 6.63
CA LEU A 332 -23.52 8.76 6.37
C LEU A 332 -24.12 7.41 5.96
N GLY A 333 -23.44 6.70 5.05
CA GLY A 333 -23.81 5.35 4.62
C GLY A 333 -23.29 4.25 5.56
N CYS A 334 -22.21 4.54 6.29
CA CYS A 334 -21.58 3.57 7.20
C CYS A 334 -22.32 3.37 8.53
N ASP A 335 -22.00 2.28 9.24
CA ASP A 335 -22.50 2.01 10.58
C ASP A 335 -22.05 3.08 11.59
N TRP A 336 -22.95 3.47 12.50
CA TRP A 336 -22.69 4.49 13.51
C TRP A 336 -21.45 4.19 14.37
N ALA A 337 -21.21 2.94 14.74
CA ALA A 337 -20.04 2.59 15.53
C ALA A 337 -18.74 2.74 14.72
N THR A 338 -18.77 2.54 13.40
CA THR A 338 -17.64 2.81 12.50
C THR A 338 -17.34 4.30 12.49
N TRP A 339 -18.35 5.14 12.23
CA TRP A 339 -18.19 6.59 12.21
C TRP A 339 -17.69 7.14 13.55
N ARG A 340 -18.37 6.80 14.65
CA ARG A 340 -18.00 7.25 15.99
C ARG A 340 -16.55 6.85 16.32
N THR A 341 -16.18 5.59 16.07
CA THR A 341 -14.82 5.12 16.37
C THR A 341 -13.77 5.79 15.47
N TYR A 342 -14.11 6.10 14.21
CA TYR A 342 -13.25 6.86 13.32
C TYR A 342 -12.97 8.26 13.85
N VAL A 343 -14.02 9.01 14.21
CA VAL A 343 -13.89 10.39 14.73
C VAL A 343 -13.07 10.41 16.02
N LEU A 344 -13.40 9.54 16.98
CA LEU A 344 -12.66 9.42 18.24
C LEU A 344 -11.20 9.03 18.02
N GLY A 345 -10.96 8.04 17.15
CA GLY A 345 -9.62 7.58 16.82
C GLY A 345 -8.79 8.65 16.13
N PHE A 346 -9.37 9.36 15.15
CA PHE A 346 -8.68 10.37 14.35
C PHE A 346 -8.29 11.57 15.20
N LEU A 347 -9.25 12.14 15.95
CA LEU A 347 -8.99 13.28 16.84
C LEU A 347 -8.07 12.90 18.00
N GLY A 348 -8.25 11.72 18.60
CA GLY A 348 -7.37 11.22 19.65
C GLY A 348 -5.93 11.02 19.17
N LEU A 349 -5.74 10.55 17.95
CA LEU A 349 -4.42 10.46 17.34
C LEU A 349 -3.84 11.84 17.00
N MET A 350 -4.64 12.79 16.54
CA MET A 350 -4.15 14.16 16.30
C MET A 350 -3.67 14.82 17.58
N VAL A 351 -4.49 14.79 18.65
CA VAL A 351 -4.15 15.35 19.96
C VAL A 351 -2.85 14.74 20.51
N ARG A 352 -2.67 13.42 20.38
CA ARG A 352 -1.54 12.70 20.98
C ARG A 352 -0.27 12.69 20.13
N CYS A 353 -0.42 12.59 18.81
CA CYS A 353 0.68 12.27 17.91
C CYS A 353 1.00 13.40 16.94
N THR A 354 0.05 14.28 16.61
CA THR A 354 0.26 15.40 15.67
C THR A 354 -0.34 16.71 16.19
N PRO A 355 0.00 17.15 17.42
CA PRO A 355 -0.60 18.33 18.03
C PRO A 355 -0.38 19.61 17.19
N ALA A 356 0.76 19.70 16.49
CA ALA A 356 1.07 20.82 15.60
C ALA A 356 0.06 21.00 14.46
N TRP A 357 -0.62 19.92 14.05
CA TRP A 357 -1.65 19.98 13.00
C TRP A 357 -2.90 20.73 13.46
N LEU A 358 -3.22 20.67 14.75
CA LEU A 358 -4.40 21.32 15.33
C LEU A 358 -4.27 22.84 15.39
N LEU A 359 -3.03 23.36 15.48
CA LEU A 359 -2.75 24.79 15.46
C LEU A 359 -3.08 25.47 14.12
N GLU A 360 -3.19 24.68 13.04
CA GLU A 360 -3.46 25.17 11.68
C GLU A 360 -4.95 25.08 11.31
N VAL A 361 -5.78 24.54 12.19
CA VAL A 361 -7.21 24.30 11.96
C VAL A 361 -8.03 25.45 12.51
N ASP A 362 -9.13 25.76 11.83
CA ASP A 362 -10.11 26.74 12.27
C ASP A 362 -10.70 26.36 13.65
N VAL A 363 -10.63 27.29 14.59
CA VAL A 363 -11.11 27.14 15.96
C VAL A 363 -12.61 26.82 16.00
N ASP A 364 -13.40 27.35 15.07
CA ASP A 364 -14.84 27.12 15.09
C ASP A 364 -15.19 25.67 14.69
N VAL A 365 -14.43 25.09 13.76
CA VAL A 365 -14.54 23.65 13.41
C VAL A 365 -14.18 22.80 14.64
N LEU A 366 -13.12 23.16 15.36
CA LEU A 366 -12.67 22.45 16.55
C LEU A 366 -13.69 22.56 17.69
N LYS A 367 -14.33 23.72 17.89
CA LYS A 367 -15.43 23.89 18.86
C LYS A 367 -16.62 23.00 18.52
N THR A 368 -17.02 22.93 17.25
CA THR A 368 -18.12 22.06 16.81
C THR A 368 -17.81 20.59 17.08
N LEU A 369 -16.61 20.14 16.72
CA LEU A 369 -16.16 18.78 16.99
C LEU A 369 -16.12 18.50 18.51
N SER A 370 -15.58 19.42 19.29
CA SER A 370 -15.52 19.31 20.75
C SER A 370 -16.91 19.22 21.40
N LYS A 371 -17.90 19.99 20.92
CA LYS A 371 -19.29 19.88 21.38
C LYS A 371 -19.88 18.51 21.06
N GLY A 372 -19.63 17.99 19.86
CA GLY A 372 -20.06 16.64 19.48
C GLY A 372 -19.42 15.54 20.33
N LEU A 373 -18.11 15.64 20.61
CA LEU A 373 -17.41 14.74 21.52
C LEU A 373 -18.02 14.76 22.93
N ARG A 374 -18.38 15.94 23.44
CA ARG A 374 -19.06 16.07 24.73
C ARG A 374 -20.45 15.42 24.74
N GLN A 375 -21.25 15.64 23.70
CA GLN A 375 -22.55 14.97 23.54
C GLN A 375 -22.41 13.45 23.48
N TRP A 376 -21.26 12.97 23.04
CA TRP A 376 -20.90 11.56 22.99
C TRP A 376 -20.37 11.01 24.32
N GLY A 377 -20.20 11.84 25.35
CA GLY A 377 -19.65 11.44 26.66
C GLY A 377 -18.12 11.38 26.70
N GLU A 378 -17.42 11.97 25.72
CA GLU A 378 -15.96 11.91 25.56
C GLU A 378 -15.34 13.26 25.97
N GLU A 379 -15.60 13.67 27.21
CA GLU A 379 -15.25 15.00 27.71
C GLU A 379 -13.74 15.24 27.80
N GLU A 380 -12.96 14.24 28.21
CA GLU A 380 -11.50 14.34 28.28
C GLU A 380 -10.89 14.64 26.90
N LEU A 381 -11.36 13.95 25.86
CA LEU A 381 -10.89 14.17 24.49
C LEU A 381 -11.38 15.52 23.95
N ALA A 382 -12.61 15.93 24.29
CA ALA A 382 -13.16 17.23 23.92
C ALA A 382 -12.30 18.38 24.47
N VAL A 383 -11.96 18.34 25.76
CA VAL A 383 -11.08 19.33 26.40
C VAL A 383 -9.67 19.25 25.84
N ALA A 384 -9.11 18.04 25.67
CA ALA A 384 -7.78 17.86 25.11
C ALA A 384 -7.66 18.42 23.67
N LEU A 385 -8.72 18.29 22.86
CA LEU A 385 -8.77 18.85 21.51
C LEU A 385 -8.60 20.37 21.52
N LEU A 386 -9.37 21.07 22.37
CA LEU A 386 -9.31 22.53 22.42
C LEU A 386 -8.03 23.06 23.09
N THR A 387 -7.54 22.40 24.13
CA THR A 387 -6.34 22.83 24.85
C THR A 387 -5.08 22.76 23.98
N VAL A 388 -4.95 21.74 23.13
CA VAL A 388 -3.80 21.58 22.22
C VAL A 388 -3.85 22.53 21.01
N SER A 389 -5.03 23.07 20.68
CA SER A 389 -5.25 23.91 19.50
C SER A 389 -4.78 25.37 19.66
N GLY A 390 -4.08 25.69 20.76
CA GLY A 390 -3.44 26.98 20.99
C GLY A 390 -4.35 28.05 21.61
N PHE A 391 -3.82 29.27 21.75
CA PHE A 391 -4.43 30.34 22.54
C PHE A 391 -5.85 30.72 22.09
N GLN A 392 -6.13 30.64 20.79
CA GLN A 392 -7.45 31.01 20.24
C GLN A 392 -8.58 30.07 20.70
N ALA A 393 -8.26 28.82 21.06
CA ALA A 393 -9.23 27.84 21.55
C ALA A 393 -9.31 27.76 23.09
N MET A 394 -8.41 28.44 23.83
CA MET A 394 -8.36 28.36 25.30
C MET A 394 -9.63 28.87 25.99
N GLY A 395 -10.25 29.92 25.48
CA GLY A 395 -11.53 30.42 26.03
C GLY A 395 -12.63 29.36 25.95
N ALA A 396 -12.75 28.68 24.81
CA ALA A 396 -13.71 27.60 24.63
C ALA A 396 -13.38 26.36 25.50
N ALA A 397 -12.09 26.07 25.71
CA ALA A 397 -11.67 25.01 26.63
C ALA A 397 -12.08 25.33 28.08
N ALA A 398 -11.85 26.58 28.53
CA ALA A 398 -12.23 27.02 29.87
C ALA A 398 -13.75 26.97 30.07
N GLU A 399 -14.53 27.42 29.09
CA GLU A 399 -15.99 27.32 29.12
C GLU A 399 -16.45 25.87 29.27
N LEU A 400 -15.86 24.92 28.53
CA LEU A 400 -16.22 23.51 28.65
C LEU A 400 -15.92 22.93 30.04
N ILE A 401 -14.79 23.28 30.64
CA ILE A 401 -14.41 22.82 31.98
C ILE A 401 -15.38 23.36 33.03
N ILE A 402 -15.70 24.66 32.97
CA ILE A 402 -16.61 25.32 33.92
C ILE A 402 -18.02 24.71 33.83
N HIS A 403 -18.51 24.43 32.63
CA HIS A 403 -19.83 23.84 32.42
C HIS A 403 -19.88 22.32 32.61
N GLY A 404 -18.74 21.63 32.73
CA GLY A 404 -18.64 20.18 33.00
C GLY A 404 -18.53 19.85 34.49
N SER A 405 -18.20 20.83 35.35
CA SER A 405 -18.04 20.65 36.79
C SER A 405 -19.33 20.86 37.61
N ARG A 406 -20.52 20.71 37.00
CA ARG A 406 -21.82 20.86 37.68
C ARG A 406 -22.63 19.58 37.68
#